data_AF-A0A9D6VTJ0-F1
#
_entry.id   AF-A0A9D6VTJ0-F1
#
_cell.length_a   1.000
_cell.length_b   1.000
_cell.length_c   1.000
_cell.angle_alpha   90.00
_cell.angle_beta   90.00
_cell.angle_gamma   90.00
#
_symmetry.space_group_name_H-M   'P 1'
#
loop_
_entity.id
_entity.type
_entity.pdbx_description
1 polymer ?
#
loop_
_entity_poly.entity_id
_entity_poly.type
_entity_poly.pdbx_seq_one_letter_code
_entity_poly.pdbx_strand_id
1 'polypeptide(L)'
;MTAQHSFVVMTDREASVRWLQRALADEGELLVAEGGAMERALQIIDVTGAAIVFVEILPDQTDRQAAVIEGLLAAKPRVSVVALGREMDSALMRVAMRAGARDFIVPGNNPSEVVGLVRRLLERSPRIMETPNQPCRIIALADARPDTNAVMLALHLALAFQERAPKERVLLLDLGVPRGDALLYLGLNSAYGFIDAVRSLRRLDETLIESAFAQHPSGLRILSMAESPTGLGDITPTDIYVLLGTLRAYFPTIVVNLGGIPDSDFLYVLLSNADRIVLVAEQSVPSCQQNMALLKRMVSRKLKMDRVGLVVDRYYPKLPPDAEAVARGFGVPLLATLPPSGLVRLSVMNSGRSMFEIAPREDYCVRVRRLAEQLVATAALQESVTDDGSTSGGVLMSLRRLFGLAGG
;
A
#
# COMPACT_ATOMS: atom_id res chain seq x y z
N MET A 1 18.53 6.83 1.55
CA MET A 1 17.13 7.06 1.12
C MET A 1 16.49 8.01 2.12
N THR A 2 15.89 9.12 1.70
CA THR A 2 15.03 9.92 2.57
C THR A 2 13.80 9.08 2.88
N ALA A 3 13.55 8.82 4.17
CA ALA A 3 12.29 8.24 4.61
C ALA A 3 11.16 9.15 4.10
N GLN A 4 10.15 8.57 3.46
CA GLN A 4 9.00 9.34 3.00
C GLN A 4 8.24 9.74 4.27
N HIS A 5 8.27 11.01 4.63
CA HIS A 5 7.64 11.48 5.86
C HIS A 5 6.11 11.51 5.69
N SER A 6 5.37 11.20 6.74
CA SER A 6 3.92 11.42 6.78
C SER A 6 3.61 12.71 7.52
N PHE A 7 2.73 13.51 6.95
CA PHE A 7 2.24 14.76 7.54
C PHE A 7 0.73 14.66 7.71
N VAL A 8 0.19 15.23 8.79
CA VAL A 8 -1.26 15.29 9.01
C VAL A 8 -1.74 16.72 8.81
N VAL A 9 -2.89 16.91 8.17
CA VAL A 9 -3.55 18.21 8.08
C VAL A 9 -4.98 18.15 8.61
N MET A 10 -5.33 19.13 9.43
CA MET A 10 -6.65 19.35 10.03
C MET A 10 -7.20 20.68 9.50
N THR A 11 -7.97 20.62 8.42
CA THR A 11 -8.60 21.78 7.76
C THR A 11 -9.80 21.31 6.97
N ASP A 12 -10.86 22.11 6.95
CA ASP A 12 -12.03 21.87 6.09
C ASP A 12 -11.87 22.57 4.72
N ARG A 13 -10.80 23.34 4.52
CA ARG A 13 -10.54 24.04 3.26
C ARG A 13 -9.72 23.19 2.30
N GLU A 14 -10.39 22.67 1.26
CA GLU A 14 -9.72 21.95 0.18
C GLU A 14 -8.56 22.74 -0.48
N ALA A 15 -8.67 24.07 -0.53
CA ALA A 15 -7.62 24.91 -1.08
C ALA A 15 -6.30 24.80 -0.28
N SER A 16 -6.38 24.75 1.06
CA SER A 16 -5.23 24.55 1.94
C SER A 16 -4.61 23.17 1.71
N VAL A 17 -5.45 22.13 1.67
CA VAL A 17 -5.01 20.73 1.44
C VAL A 17 -4.29 20.61 0.10
N ARG A 18 -4.90 21.07 -0.99
CA ARG A 18 -4.31 21.00 -2.34
C ARG A 18 -2.98 21.76 -2.43
N TRP A 19 -2.89 22.92 -1.77
CA TRP A 19 -1.67 23.70 -1.75
C TRP A 19 -0.55 23.00 -0.98
N LEU A 20 -0.83 22.51 0.23
CA LEU A 20 0.14 21.75 1.04
C LEU A 20 0.57 20.46 0.34
N GLN A 21 -0.37 19.73 -0.24
CA GLN A 21 -0.09 18.48 -0.95
C GLN A 21 0.84 18.70 -2.14
N ARG A 22 0.68 19.81 -2.88
CA ARG A 22 1.60 20.18 -3.97
C ARG A 22 2.95 20.65 -3.44
N ALA A 23 2.96 21.47 -2.39
CA ALA A 23 4.18 22.01 -1.82
C ALA A 23 5.08 20.93 -1.21
N LEU A 24 4.48 19.92 -0.57
CA LEU A 24 5.18 18.85 0.15
C LEU A 24 5.30 17.55 -0.63
N ALA A 25 4.91 17.53 -1.91
CA ALA A 25 4.88 16.31 -2.74
C ALA A 25 6.23 15.57 -2.80
N ASP A 26 7.34 16.29 -2.70
CA ASP A 26 8.70 15.73 -2.75
C ASP A 26 9.25 15.40 -1.35
N GLU A 27 8.63 15.89 -0.28
CA GLU A 27 9.05 15.67 1.11
C GLU A 27 8.32 14.49 1.77
N GLY A 28 7.08 14.21 1.36
CA GLY A 28 6.26 13.21 2.03
C GLY A 28 4.80 13.13 1.58
N GLU A 29 4.03 12.31 2.27
CA GLU A 29 2.60 12.13 2.05
C GLU A 29 1.78 12.97 3.04
N LEU A 30 0.80 13.73 2.53
CA LEU A 30 -0.10 14.53 3.34
C LEU A 30 -1.43 13.79 3.55
N LEU A 31 -1.73 13.47 4.80
CA LEU A 31 -2.93 12.75 5.22
C LEU A 31 -3.92 13.73 5.86
N VAL A 32 -5.16 13.72 5.39
CA VAL A 32 -6.21 14.63 5.87
C VAL A 32 -6.98 13.98 7.02
N ALA A 33 -7.04 14.65 8.17
CA ALA A 33 -7.93 14.31 9.26
C ALA A 33 -9.28 15.04 9.07
N GLU A 34 -10.20 14.38 8.37
CA GLU A 34 -11.50 14.96 8.01
C GLU A 34 -12.32 15.40 9.22
N GLY A 35 -13.05 16.51 9.04
CA GLY A 35 -13.92 17.09 10.07
C GLY A 35 -13.19 17.75 11.24
N GLY A 36 -11.88 17.99 11.12
CA GLY A 36 -11.07 18.66 12.14
C GLY A 36 -11.02 17.92 13.50
N ALA A 37 -11.36 16.63 13.52
CA ALA A 37 -11.45 15.84 14.75
C ALA A 37 -10.05 15.46 15.26
N MET A 38 -9.73 15.84 16.50
CA MET A 38 -8.46 15.54 17.16
C MET A 38 -8.20 14.03 17.22
N GLU A 39 -9.24 13.24 17.51
CA GLU A 39 -9.13 11.78 17.63
C GLU A 39 -8.68 11.14 16.32
N ARG A 40 -9.14 11.68 15.18
CA ARG A 40 -8.73 11.18 13.87
C ARG A 40 -7.28 11.50 13.58
N ALA A 41 -6.83 12.72 13.91
CA ALA A 41 -5.43 13.10 13.79
C ALA A 41 -4.52 12.21 14.66
N LEU A 42 -4.91 11.95 15.92
CA LEU A 42 -4.16 11.06 16.81
C LEU A 42 -4.03 9.65 16.24
N GLN A 43 -5.11 9.08 15.71
CA GLN A 43 -5.07 7.76 15.07
C GLN A 43 -4.10 7.73 13.88
N ILE A 44 -4.11 8.76 13.02
CA ILE A 44 -3.17 8.86 11.91
C ILE A 44 -1.74 8.96 12.44
N ILE A 45 -1.48 9.78 13.46
CA ILE A 45 -0.16 9.93 14.07
C ILE A 45 0.33 8.60 14.64
N ASP A 46 -0.53 7.84 15.31
CA ASP A 46 -0.19 6.54 15.90
C ASP A 46 0.23 5.52 14.86
N VAL A 47 -0.48 5.48 13.73
CA VAL A 47 -0.23 4.51 12.66
C VAL A 47 0.97 4.91 11.80
N THR A 48 1.13 6.20 11.54
CA THR A 48 2.12 6.70 10.56
C THR A 48 3.41 7.20 11.19
N GLY A 49 3.42 7.45 12.50
CA GLY A 49 4.53 8.13 13.16
C GLY A 49 4.69 9.59 12.72
N ALA A 50 3.66 10.21 12.14
CA ALA A 50 3.73 11.58 11.64
C ALA A 50 4.24 12.56 12.71
N ALA A 51 5.33 13.24 12.39
CA ALA A 51 5.99 14.15 13.32
C ALA A 51 5.47 15.60 13.22
N ILE A 52 4.74 15.93 12.16
CA ILE A 52 4.24 17.29 11.90
C ILE A 52 2.74 17.23 11.61
N VAL A 53 1.99 18.10 12.29
CA VAL A 53 0.55 18.27 12.10
C VAL A 53 0.26 19.72 11.76
N PHE A 54 -0.45 19.95 10.66
CA PHE A 54 -0.94 21.26 10.27
C PHE A 54 -2.37 21.45 10.80
N VAL A 55 -2.62 22.49 11.59
CA VAL A 55 -3.94 22.78 12.16
C VAL A 55 -4.40 24.15 11.70
N GLU A 56 -5.56 24.21 11.04
CA GLU A 56 -6.14 25.49 10.65
C GLU A 56 -6.70 26.26 11.84
N ILE A 57 -6.46 27.57 11.84
CA ILE A 57 -7.02 28.51 12.81
C ILE A 57 -7.79 29.60 12.07
N LEU A 58 -9.04 29.78 12.47
CA LEU A 58 -9.97 30.75 11.91
C LEU A 58 -10.43 31.73 13.02
N PRO A 59 -10.66 33.02 12.70
CA PRO A 59 -11.09 34.02 13.68
C PRO A 59 -12.30 33.60 14.52
N ASP A 60 -13.27 32.94 13.89
CA ASP A 60 -14.54 32.51 14.49
C ASP A 60 -14.45 31.22 15.32
N GLN A 61 -13.34 30.48 15.22
CA GLN A 61 -13.15 29.19 15.92
C GLN A 61 -11.85 29.12 16.74
N THR A 62 -11.23 30.28 16.98
CA THR A 62 -9.90 30.41 17.60
C THR A 62 -9.75 29.59 18.88
N ASP A 63 -10.67 29.70 19.84
CA ASP A 63 -10.56 29.00 21.13
C ASP A 63 -10.65 27.47 20.96
N ARG A 64 -11.57 27.00 20.09
CA ARG A 64 -11.74 25.58 19.80
C ARG A 64 -10.49 25.00 19.14
N GLN A 65 -9.93 25.69 18.15
CA GLN A 65 -8.76 25.21 17.42
C GLN A 65 -7.48 25.31 18.28
N ALA A 66 -7.37 26.32 19.14
CA ALA A 66 -6.32 26.40 20.15
C ALA A 66 -6.39 25.20 21.11
N ALA A 67 -7.57 24.83 21.61
CA ALA A 67 -7.76 23.66 22.46
C ALA A 67 -7.38 22.34 21.74
N VAL A 68 -7.61 22.24 20.42
CA VAL A 68 -7.15 21.10 19.62
C VAL A 68 -5.62 21.03 19.58
N ILE A 69 -4.93 22.16 19.40
CA ILE A 69 -3.46 22.22 19.40
C ILE A 69 -2.92 21.78 20.77
N GLU A 70 -3.48 22.31 21.85
CA GLU A 70 -3.10 21.94 23.22
C GLU A 70 -3.34 20.46 23.50
N GLY A 71 -4.50 19.94 23.11
CA GLY A 71 -4.86 18.53 23.28
C GLY A 71 -3.94 17.58 22.48
N LEU A 72 -3.59 17.94 21.24
CA LEU A 72 -2.63 17.18 20.44
C LEU A 72 -1.25 17.15 21.08
N LEU A 73 -0.75 18.29 21.56
CA LEU A 73 0.56 18.38 22.21
C LEU A 73 0.58 17.68 23.58
N ALA A 74 -0.53 17.68 24.30
CA ALA A 74 -0.68 16.93 25.55
C ALA A 74 -0.65 15.42 25.32
N ALA A 75 -1.36 14.92 24.29
CA ALA A 75 -1.39 13.51 23.94
C ALA A 75 -0.10 13.02 23.25
N LYS A 76 0.51 13.88 22.42
CA LYS A 76 1.72 13.57 21.63
C LYS A 76 2.77 14.70 21.75
N PRO A 77 3.51 14.78 22.88
CA PRO A 77 4.46 15.88 23.13
C PRO A 77 5.62 15.99 22.13
N ARG A 78 5.87 14.94 21.33
CA ARG A 78 6.94 14.91 20.31
C ARG A 78 6.51 15.42 18.94
N VAL A 79 5.22 15.64 18.73
CA VAL A 79 4.69 16.17 17.46
C VAL A 79 4.89 17.67 17.40
N SER A 80 5.29 18.18 16.24
CA SER A 80 5.36 19.61 15.95
C SER A 80 4.06 20.05 15.28
N VAL A 81 3.31 20.94 15.94
CA VAL A 81 2.09 21.51 15.37
C VAL A 81 2.42 22.81 14.63
N VAL A 82 1.97 22.95 13.39
CA VAL A 82 2.09 24.18 12.57
C VAL A 82 0.69 24.72 12.32
N ALA A 83 0.44 25.97 12.69
CA ALA A 83 -0.85 26.59 12.49
C ALA A 83 -1.01 27.13 11.05
N LEU A 84 -2.21 26.98 10.48
CA LEU A 84 -2.57 27.53 9.18
C LEU A 84 -3.53 28.71 9.35
N GLY A 85 -3.19 29.88 8.81
CA GLY A 85 -4.08 31.04 8.74
C GLY A 85 -4.61 31.29 7.32
N ARG A 86 -5.71 32.05 7.21
CA ARG A 86 -6.18 32.56 5.90
C ARG A 86 -5.33 33.72 5.39
N GLU A 87 -4.83 34.52 6.33
CA GLU A 87 -4.02 35.69 6.11
C GLU A 87 -3.05 35.84 7.29
N MET A 88 -2.06 36.73 7.14
CA MET A 88 -1.13 37.03 8.21
C MET A 88 -1.80 37.94 9.24
N ASP A 89 -2.51 37.33 10.19
CA ASP A 89 -3.10 38.02 11.33
C ASP A 89 -2.27 37.77 12.60
N SER A 90 -1.69 38.86 13.13
CA SER A 90 -0.90 38.85 14.36
C SER A 90 -1.68 38.36 15.59
N ALA A 91 -3.00 38.56 15.64
CA ALA A 91 -3.83 38.09 16.75
C ALA A 91 -3.97 36.57 16.73
N LEU A 92 -4.35 35.99 15.58
CA LEU A 92 -4.44 34.54 15.40
C LEU A 92 -3.09 33.86 15.62
N MET A 93 -2.02 34.42 15.05
CA MET A 93 -0.67 33.92 15.24
C MET A 93 -0.31 33.86 16.74
N ARG A 94 -0.56 34.93 17.50
CA ARG A 94 -0.28 34.93 18.95
C ARG A 94 -1.05 33.86 19.69
N VAL A 95 -2.31 33.62 19.35
CA VAL A 95 -3.11 32.57 19.99
C VAL A 95 -2.56 31.18 19.65
N ALA A 96 -2.26 30.93 18.37
CA ALA A 96 -1.64 29.69 17.92
C ALA A 96 -0.35 29.36 18.67
N MET A 97 0.56 30.34 18.77
CA MET A 97 1.85 30.17 19.43
C MET A 97 1.69 29.97 20.94
N ARG A 98 0.69 30.60 21.58
CA ARG A 98 0.36 30.38 23.00
C ARG A 98 -0.17 28.98 23.27
N ALA A 99 -0.98 28.44 22.36
CA ALA A 99 -1.46 27.06 22.40
C ALA A 99 -0.33 26.03 22.19
N GLY A 100 0.86 26.48 21.79
CA GLY A 100 2.05 25.64 21.63
C GLY A 100 2.42 25.32 20.18
N ALA A 101 1.76 25.95 19.19
CA ALA A 101 2.17 25.82 17.79
C ALA A 101 3.64 26.27 17.62
N ARG A 102 4.38 25.52 16.80
CA ARG A 102 5.78 25.78 16.49
C ARG A 102 5.97 26.90 15.48
N ASP A 103 5.02 27.04 14.56
CA ASP A 103 5.06 28.03 13.50
C ASP A 103 3.64 28.34 12.99
N PHE A 104 3.50 29.40 12.21
CA PHE A 104 2.25 29.86 11.61
C PHE A 104 2.47 30.18 10.12
N ILE A 105 1.71 29.54 9.24
CA ILE A 105 1.83 29.71 7.79
C ILE A 105 0.49 30.09 7.17
N VAL A 106 0.55 30.73 6.01
CA VAL A 106 -0.63 31.09 5.23
C VAL A 106 -0.59 30.32 3.90
N PRO A 107 -1.48 29.33 3.69
CA PRO A 107 -1.56 28.60 2.44
C PRO A 107 -1.83 29.54 1.26
N GLY A 108 -1.08 29.36 0.17
CA GLY A 108 -1.11 30.24 -1.01
C GLY A 108 0.10 31.16 -1.13
N ASN A 109 0.88 31.31 -0.07
CA ASN A 109 2.16 32.02 -0.11
C ASN A 109 3.29 31.15 -0.70
N ASN A 110 4.55 31.54 -0.48
CA ASN A 110 5.75 30.91 -1.04
C ASN A 110 5.89 29.43 -0.61
N PRO A 111 5.75 28.45 -1.53
CA PRO A 111 5.84 27.02 -1.18
C PRO A 111 7.20 26.61 -0.60
N SER A 112 8.28 27.29 -1.02
CA SER A 112 9.64 26.99 -0.54
C SER A 112 9.83 27.28 0.95
N GLU A 113 9.05 28.20 1.51
CA GLU A 113 9.07 28.55 2.92
C GLU A 113 8.56 27.39 3.78
N VAL A 114 7.46 26.75 3.37
CA VAL A 114 6.89 25.60 4.07
C VAL A 114 7.78 24.38 3.95
N VAL A 115 8.36 24.14 2.78
CA VAL A 115 9.35 23.05 2.61
C VAL A 115 10.54 23.28 3.53
N GLY A 116 11.08 24.51 3.58
CA GLY A 116 12.17 24.86 4.49
C GLY A 116 11.78 24.70 5.97
N LEU A 117 10.55 25.06 6.34
CA LEU A 117 10.02 24.86 7.68
C LEU A 117 9.95 23.37 8.04
N VAL A 118 9.33 22.57 7.19
CA VAL A 118 9.17 21.13 7.40
C VAL A 118 10.53 20.46 7.58
N ARG A 119 11.52 20.76 6.71
CA ARG A 119 12.88 20.22 6.85
C ARG A 119 13.51 20.58 8.19
N ARG A 120 13.41 21.85 8.62
CA ARG A 120 13.93 22.28 9.93
C ARG A 120 13.24 21.56 11.10
N LEU A 121 11.93 21.32 11.01
CA LEU A 121 11.18 20.62 12.05
C LEU A 121 11.55 19.13 12.09
N LEU A 122 11.72 18.49 10.93
CA LEU A 122 12.15 17.10 10.83
C LEU A 122 13.58 16.88 11.35
N GLU A 123 14.49 17.83 11.12
CA GLU A 123 15.86 17.80 11.67
C GLU A 123 15.90 17.93 13.20
N ARG A 124 14.96 18.68 13.78
CA ARG A 124 14.88 18.96 15.22
C ARG A 124 14.08 17.95 16.00
N SER A 125 13.14 17.26 15.35
CA SER A 125 12.47 16.13 15.98
C SER A 125 13.47 15.00 16.16
N PRO A 126 13.64 14.46 17.38
CA PRO A 126 14.39 13.22 17.53
C PRO A 126 13.72 12.22 16.60
N ARG A 127 14.50 11.58 15.72
CA ARG A 127 14.00 10.48 14.90
C ARG A 127 13.20 9.62 15.85
N ILE A 128 11.88 9.56 15.66
CA ILE A 128 11.10 8.53 16.30
C ILE A 128 11.80 7.30 15.76
N MET A 129 12.57 6.62 16.63
CA MET A 129 13.02 5.28 16.32
C MET A 129 11.72 4.62 15.93
N GLU A 130 11.57 4.34 14.64
CA GLU A 130 10.56 3.41 14.18
C GLU A 130 10.72 2.27 15.17
N THR A 131 9.73 2.08 16.06
CA THR A 131 9.63 0.81 16.77
C THR A 131 9.83 -0.20 15.66
N PRO A 132 10.74 -1.18 15.80
CA PRO A 132 10.98 -2.17 14.76
C PRO A 132 9.68 -2.95 14.65
N ASN A 133 8.74 -2.38 13.90
CA ASN A 133 7.53 -3.00 13.50
C ASN A 133 8.05 -4.15 12.68
N GLN A 134 7.66 -5.36 13.06
CA GLN A 134 8.08 -6.55 12.32
C GLN A 134 7.97 -6.23 10.84
N PRO A 135 9.04 -6.46 10.04
CA PRO A 135 9.06 -6.01 8.65
C PRO A 135 7.86 -6.63 7.93
N CYS A 136 6.82 -5.82 7.76
CA CYS A 136 5.64 -6.22 7.02
C CYS A 136 5.93 -6.00 5.55
N ARG A 137 5.63 -7.00 4.72
CA ARG A 137 5.73 -6.91 3.28
C ARG A 137 4.35 -6.89 2.64
N ILE A 138 4.08 -5.86 1.85
CA ILE A 138 2.89 -5.73 1.03
C ILE A 138 3.23 -6.04 -0.44
N ILE A 139 2.59 -7.06 -0.99
CA ILE A 139 2.73 -7.48 -2.39
C ILE A 139 1.39 -7.26 -3.09
N ALA A 140 1.32 -6.28 -3.97
CA ALA A 140 0.12 -5.98 -4.74
C ALA A 140 0.17 -6.67 -6.10
N LEU A 141 -0.88 -7.38 -6.47
CA LEU A 141 -1.11 -7.88 -7.82
C LEU A 141 -2.03 -6.90 -8.53
N ALA A 142 -1.66 -6.48 -9.73
CA ALA A 142 -2.47 -5.58 -10.53
C ALA A 142 -2.49 -6.03 -11.97
N ASP A 143 -3.63 -5.80 -12.62
CA ASP A 143 -3.75 -5.89 -14.07
C ASP A 143 -4.89 -4.98 -14.53
N ALA A 144 -4.86 -4.61 -15.81
CA ALA A 144 -5.80 -3.65 -16.38
C ALA A 144 -7.15 -4.24 -16.78
N ARG A 145 -7.39 -5.55 -16.62
CA ARG A 145 -8.56 -6.27 -17.13
C ARG A 145 -9.33 -6.91 -15.98
N PRO A 146 -10.67 -6.82 -15.96
CA PRO A 146 -11.47 -7.58 -15.01
C PRO A 146 -11.51 -9.05 -15.45
N ASP A 147 -10.49 -9.81 -15.06
CA ASP A 147 -10.39 -11.24 -15.33
C ASP A 147 -10.09 -12.04 -14.05
N THR A 148 -10.04 -13.37 -14.17
CA THR A 148 -9.85 -14.27 -13.02
C THR A 148 -8.39 -14.63 -12.76
N ASN A 149 -7.44 -14.09 -13.52
CA ASN A 149 -6.04 -14.47 -13.45
C ASN A 149 -5.36 -13.87 -12.23
N ALA A 150 -5.60 -12.58 -11.96
CA ALA A 150 -5.03 -11.89 -10.81
C ALA A 150 -5.50 -12.48 -9.48
N VAL A 151 -6.80 -12.77 -9.33
CA VAL A 151 -7.32 -13.42 -8.11
C VAL A 151 -6.79 -14.84 -7.95
N MET A 152 -6.73 -15.62 -9.04
CA MET A 152 -6.15 -16.97 -9.02
C MET A 152 -4.69 -16.94 -8.56
N LEU A 153 -3.89 -16.00 -9.05
CA LEU A 153 -2.51 -15.85 -8.62
C LEU A 153 -2.40 -15.31 -7.19
N ALA A 154 -3.15 -14.29 -6.82
CA ALA A 154 -3.10 -13.66 -5.51
C ALA A 154 -3.41 -14.67 -4.39
N LEU A 155 -4.48 -15.46 -4.56
CA LEU A 155 -4.89 -16.43 -3.55
C LEU A 155 -3.84 -17.55 -3.39
N HIS A 156 -3.30 -18.07 -4.50
CA HIS A 156 -2.29 -19.14 -4.44
C HIS A 156 -0.94 -18.62 -3.97
N LEU A 157 -0.61 -17.36 -4.26
CA LEU A 157 0.59 -16.72 -3.75
C LEU A 157 0.50 -16.52 -2.24
N ALA A 158 -0.65 -16.08 -1.72
CA ALA A 158 -0.90 -15.96 -0.28
C ALA A 158 -0.84 -17.33 0.42
N LEU A 159 -1.44 -18.37 -0.17
CA LEU A 159 -1.32 -19.74 0.31
C LEU A 159 0.13 -20.23 0.31
N ALA A 160 0.92 -19.89 -0.71
CA ALA A 160 2.33 -20.29 -0.79
C ALA A 160 3.18 -19.63 0.31
N PHE A 161 2.92 -18.35 0.62
CA PHE A 161 3.55 -17.70 1.77
C PHE A 161 3.16 -18.39 3.09
N GLN A 162 1.87 -18.72 3.26
CA GLN A 162 1.38 -19.40 4.46
C GLN A 162 1.94 -20.82 4.61
N GLU A 163 2.06 -21.59 3.52
CA GLU A 163 2.66 -22.94 3.49
C GLU A 163 4.14 -22.89 3.90
N ARG A 164 4.86 -21.86 3.46
CA ARG A 164 6.30 -21.69 3.74
C ARG A 164 6.59 -21.31 5.19
N ALA A 165 5.74 -20.47 5.77
CA ALA A 165 5.87 -20.03 7.16
C ALA A 165 4.54 -20.20 7.92
N PRO A 166 4.17 -21.43 8.33
CA PRO A 166 2.87 -21.70 8.97
C PRO A 166 2.61 -20.95 10.28
N LYS A 167 3.66 -20.42 10.91
CA LYS A 167 3.58 -19.61 12.13
C LYS A 167 3.47 -18.11 11.85
N GLU A 168 3.78 -17.67 10.65
CA GLU A 168 3.61 -16.28 10.23
C GLU A 168 2.16 -16.06 9.78
N ARG A 169 1.60 -14.92 10.13
CA ARG A 169 0.25 -14.54 9.71
C ARG A 169 0.31 -13.92 8.33
N VAL A 170 -0.39 -14.54 7.38
CA VAL A 170 -0.56 -13.99 6.04
C VAL A 170 -1.99 -13.46 5.90
N LEU A 171 -2.11 -12.26 5.34
CA LEU A 171 -3.39 -11.68 4.94
C LEU A 171 -3.49 -11.64 3.41
N LEU A 172 -4.60 -12.15 2.87
CA LEU A 172 -5.05 -11.84 1.52
C LEU A 172 -6.11 -10.72 1.59
N LEU A 173 -5.77 -9.57 1.01
CA LEU A 173 -6.68 -8.45 0.81
C LEU A 173 -7.25 -8.54 -0.61
N ASP A 174 -8.45 -9.10 -0.77
CA ASP A 174 -9.07 -9.32 -2.08
C ASP A 174 -9.95 -8.14 -2.49
N LEU A 175 -9.43 -7.22 -3.31
CA LEU A 175 -10.12 -6.00 -3.74
C LEU A 175 -10.39 -5.95 -5.24
N GLY A 176 -10.01 -7.02 -5.96
CA GLY A 176 -10.07 -7.09 -7.40
C GLY A 176 -11.48 -7.21 -7.96
N VAL A 177 -11.55 -7.23 -9.28
CA VAL A 177 -12.76 -7.46 -10.07
C VAL A 177 -12.54 -8.69 -10.95
N PRO A 178 -13.40 -9.73 -10.90
CA PRO A 178 -14.66 -9.82 -10.15
C PRO A 178 -14.48 -9.85 -8.61
N ARG A 179 -15.47 -9.31 -7.89
CA ARG A 179 -15.41 -9.13 -6.43
C ARG A 179 -15.81 -10.42 -5.70
N GLY A 180 -15.10 -10.77 -4.64
CA GLY A 180 -15.45 -11.89 -3.76
C GLY A 180 -14.97 -13.26 -4.26
N ASP A 181 -14.33 -13.31 -5.42
CA ASP A 181 -13.88 -14.55 -6.05
C ASP A 181 -12.91 -15.35 -5.15
N ALA A 182 -12.03 -14.69 -4.38
CA ALA A 182 -11.09 -15.43 -3.53
C ALA A 182 -11.81 -16.26 -2.45
N LEU A 183 -12.88 -15.72 -1.84
CA LEU A 183 -13.68 -16.45 -0.86
C LEU A 183 -14.42 -17.62 -1.52
N LEU A 184 -15.03 -17.38 -2.69
CA LEU A 184 -15.73 -18.42 -3.44
C LEU A 184 -14.79 -19.57 -3.85
N TYR A 185 -13.61 -19.26 -4.36
CA TYR A 185 -12.64 -20.27 -4.84
C TYR A 185 -12.10 -21.14 -3.70
N LEU A 186 -12.11 -20.61 -2.46
CA LEU A 186 -11.68 -21.31 -1.25
C LEU A 186 -12.86 -21.88 -0.43
N GLY A 187 -14.10 -21.77 -0.92
CA GLY A 187 -15.28 -22.30 -0.24
C GLY A 187 -15.57 -21.62 1.11
N LEU A 188 -15.19 -20.34 1.24
CA LEU A 188 -15.33 -19.56 2.46
C LEU A 188 -16.47 -18.55 2.34
N ASN A 189 -17.06 -18.21 3.48
CA ASN A 189 -18.02 -17.13 3.61
C ASN A 189 -17.50 -16.13 4.64
N SER A 190 -17.72 -14.83 4.39
CA SER A 190 -17.42 -13.78 5.36
C SER A 190 -18.56 -12.78 5.42
N ALA A 191 -19.01 -12.48 6.64
CA ALA A 191 -19.93 -11.36 6.90
C ALA A 191 -19.19 -10.04 7.13
N TYR A 192 -17.87 -10.10 7.30
CA TYR A 192 -17.01 -8.94 7.55
C TYR A 192 -16.05 -8.75 6.37
N GLY A 193 -16.16 -7.62 5.69
CA GLY A 193 -15.38 -7.29 4.49
C GLY A 193 -14.49 -6.07 4.66
N PHE A 194 -13.82 -5.70 3.58
CA PHE A 194 -12.91 -4.56 3.53
C PHE A 194 -13.55 -3.25 4.03
N ILE A 195 -14.79 -2.97 3.61
CA ILE A 195 -15.52 -1.76 4.01
C ILE A 195 -15.76 -1.75 5.53
N ASP A 196 -16.09 -2.90 6.12
CA ASP A 196 -16.34 -3.02 7.56
C ASP A 196 -15.04 -2.80 8.36
N ALA A 197 -13.91 -3.27 7.83
CA ALA A 197 -12.58 -2.98 8.37
C ALA A 197 -12.26 -1.50 8.35
N VAL A 198 -12.54 -0.81 7.24
CA VAL A 198 -12.37 0.65 7.15
C VAL A 198 -13.28 1.38 8.16
N ARG A 199 -14.55 1.01 8.26
CA ARG A 199 -15.50 1.63 9.21
C ARG A 199 -15.15 1.35 10.67
N SER A 200 -14.54 0.20 10.94
CA SER A 200 -14.19 -0.25 12.28
C SER A 200 -12.73 -0.04 12.64
N LEU A 201 -11.99 0.80 11.89
CA LEU A 201 -10.55 1.01 12.07
C LEU A 201 -10.12 1.26 13.52
N ARG A 202 -10.94 1.96 14.30
CA ARG A 202 -10.65 2.27 15.72
C ARG A 202 -10.67 1.04 16.63
N ARG A 203 -11.35 -0.02 16.22
CA ARG A 203 -11.51 -1.28 16.95
C ARG A 203 -10.75 -2.42 16.26
N LEU A 204 -9.93 -2.11 15.26
CA LEU A 204 -9.16 -3.10 14.53
C LEU A 204 -7.98 -3.55 15.39
N ASP A 205 -8.28 -4.50 16.27
CA ASP A 205 -7.35 -5.16 17.18
C ASP A 205 -7.26 -6.67 16.90
N GLU A 206 -6.37 -7.35 17.63
CA GLU A 206 -6.17 -8.79 17.53
C GLU A 206 -7.48 -9.59 17.69
N THR A 207 -8.37 -9.14 18.59
CA THR A 207 -9.64 -9.82 18.86
C THR A 207 -10.59 -9.69 17.67
N LEU A 208 -10.68 -8.49 17.07
CA LEU A 208 -11.50 -8.27 15.89
C LEU A 208 -10.97 -9.07 14.69
N ILE A 209 -9.65 -9.09 14.49
CA ILE A 209 -9.03 -9.88 13.42
C ILE A 209 -9.36 -11.36 13.60
N GLU A 210 -9.15 -11.91 14.80
CA GLU A 210 -9.38 -13.34 15.06
C GLU A 210 -10.85 -13.75 14.89
N SER A 211 -11.77 -12.88 15.32
CA SER A 211 -13.20 -13.16 15.33
C SER A 211 -13.92 -12.88 14.00
N ALA A 212 -13.46 -11.89 13.22
CA ALA A 212 -14.21 -11.38 12.07
C ALA A 212 -13.57 -11.70 10.71
N PHE A 213 -12.25 -11.80 10.61
CA PHE A 213 -11.61 -12.07 9.31
C PHE A 213 -11.82 -13.54 8.94
N ALA A 214 -12.26 -13.79 7.71
CA ALA A 214 -12.37 -15.15 7.20
C ALA A 214 -11.01 -15.86 7.29
N GLN A 215 -11.03 -17.12 7.71
CA GLN A 215 -9.83 -17.94 7.87
C GLN A 215 -9.94 -19.21 7.04
N HIS A 216 -8.96 -19.42 6.17
CA HIS A 216 -8.78 -20.69 5.48
C HIS A 216 -8.14 -21.72 6.43
N PRO A 217 -8.40 -23.04 6.30
CA PRO A 217 -7.80 -24.07 7.15
C PRO A 217 -6.26 -24.08 7.21
N SER A 218 -5.57 -23.46 6.25
CA SER A 218 -4.11 -23.28 6.28
C SER A 218 -3.62 -22.22 7.27
N GLY A 219 -4.52 -21.44 7.87
CA GLY A 219 -4.21 -20.28 8.72
C GLY A 219 -4.26 -18.93 7.98
N LEU A 220 -4.37 -18.93 6.65
CA LEU A 220 -4.48 -17.71 5.83
C LEU A 220 -5.73 -16.92 6.23
N ARG A 221 -5.57 -15.63 6.55
CA ARG A 221 -6.68 -14.70 6.76
C ARG A 221 -7.04 -14.00 5.46
N ILE A 222 -8.32 -13.73 5.26
CA ILE A 222 -8.84 -13.10 4.05
C ILE A 222 -9.77 -11.95 4.42
N LEU A 223 -9.53 -10.80 3.81
CA LEU A 223 -10.40 -9.63 3.86
C LEU A 223 -10.78 -9.26 2.44
N SER A 224 -12.05 -9.48 2.06
CA SER A 224 -12.53 -9.28 0.69
C SER A 224 -13.38 -8.02 0.57
N MET A 225 -13.35 -7.41 -0.61
CA MET A 225 -14.41 -6.51 -1.05
C MET A 225 -15.71 -7.30 -1.20
N ALA A 226 -16.81 -6.76 -0.68
CA ALA A 226 -18.14 -7.36 -0.87
C ALA A 226 -18.57 -7.23 -2.35
N GLU A 227 -19.38 -8.16 -2.85
CA GLU A 227 -19.87 -8.15 -4.24
C GLU A 227 -20.57 -6.82 -4.60
N SER A 228 -21.42 -6.34 -3.69
CA SER A 228 -22.10 -5.05 -3.76
C SER A 228 -21.67 -4.14 -2.60
N PRO A 229 -20.49 -3.48 -2.70
CA PRO A 229 -19.97 -2.68 -1.60
C PRO A 229 -20.79 -1.40 -1.45
N THR A 230 -21.35 -1.19 -0.26
CA THR A 230 -22.07 0.04 0.09
C THR A 230 -21.11 1.01 0.78
N GLY A 231 -21.03 2.24 0.27
CA GLY A 231 -20.17 3.28 0.84
C GLY A 231 -18.70 3.20 0.42
N LEU A 232 -18.37 2.54 -0.70
CA LEU A 232 -17.02 2.60 -1.27
C LEU A 232 -16.63 4.04 -1.65
N GLY A 233 -17.60 4.86 -2.07
CA GLY A 233 -17.38 6.28 -2.38
C GLY A 233 -17.10 7.16 -1.15
N ASP A 234 -17.42 6.65 0.05
CA ASP A 234 -17.15 7.36 1.31
C ASP A 234 -15.74 7.05 1.85
N ILE A 235 -15.02 6.11 1.24
CA ILE A 235 -13.68 5.71 1.68
C ILE A 235 -12.65 6.66 1.10
N THR A 236 -11.91 7.29 2.01
CA THR A 236 -10.88 8.25 1.66
C THR A 236 -9.52 7.55 1.47
N PRO A 237 -8.59 8.14 0.69
CA PRO A 237 -7.19 7.72 0.67
C PRO A 237 -6.57 7.56 2.07
N THR A 238 -6.88 8.48 2.99
CA THR A 238 -6.39 8.43 4.38
C THR A 238 -6.90 7.19 5.10
N ASP A 239 -8.16 6.80 4.91
CA ASP A 239 -8.72 5.59 5.51
C ASP A 239 -7.97 4.34 5.09
N ILE A 240 -7.66 4.24 3.79
CA ILE A 240 -6.89 3.12 3.24
C ILE A 240 -5.47 3.11 3.83
N TYR A 241 -4.83 4.28 3.89
CA TYR A 241 -3.49 4.41 4.45
C TYR A 241 -3.45 3.94 5.92
N VAL A 242 -4.40 4.41 6.73
CA VAL A 242 -4.54 4.04 8.15
C VAL A 242 -4.86 2.55 8.29
N LEU A 243 -5.73 2.01 7.43
CA LEU A 243 -6.04 0.58 7.42
C LEU A 243 -4.79 -0.26 7.16
N LEU A 244 -4.08 0.03 6.07
CA LEU A 244 -2.86 -0.72 5.72
C LEU A 244 -1.84 -0.62 6.85
N GLY A 245 -1.57 0.58 7.37
CA GLY A 245 -0.63 0.76 8.47
C GLY A 245 -1.03 -0.01 9.74
N THR A 246 -2.33 -0.08 10.05
CA THR A 246 -2.83 -0.90 11.17
C THR A 246 -2.63 -2.39 10.89
N LEU A 247 -2.97 -2.87 9.69
CA LEU A 247 -2.79 -4.27 9.30
C LEU A 247 -1.32 -4.71 9.28
N ARG A 248 -0.39 -3.81 8.91
CA ARG A 248 1.06 -4.08 8.94
C ARG A 248 1.56 -4.50 10.33
N ALA A 249 0.92 -4.03 11.40
CA ALA A 249 1.29 -4.40 12.77
C ALA A 249 0.92 -5.86 13.13
N TYR A 250 -0.05 -6.45 12.43
CA TYR A 250 -0.59 -7.79 12.72
C TYR A 250 -0.17 -8.87 11.72
N PHE A 251 0.18 -8.46 10.49
CA PHE A 251 0.47 -9.37 9.38
C PHE A 251 1.85 -9.09 8.80
N PRO A 252 2.87 -9.93 9.06
CA PRO A 252 4.17 -9.82 8.43
C PRO A 252 4.13 -9.89 6.89
N THR A 253 3.11 -10.54 6.31
CA THR A 253 2.90 -10.59 4.86
C THR A 253 1.46 -10.27 4.51
N ILE A 254 1.26 -9.29 3.61
CA ILE A 254 -0.03 -8.93 3.03
C ILE A 254 0.07 -9.08 1.51
N VAL A 255 -0.78 -9.92 0.94
CA VAL A 255 -0.98 -10.03 -0.51
C VAL A 255 -2.25 -9.27 -0.86
N VAL A 256 -2.17 -8.32 -1.79
CA VAL A 256 -3.32 -7.48 -2.18
C VAL A 256 -3.69 -7.80 -3.63
N ASN A 257 -4.90 -8.27 -3.87
CA ASN A 257 -5.43 -8.41 -5.22
C ASN A 257 -6.09 -7.10 -5.66
N LEU A 258 -5.53 -6.46 -6.69
CA LEU A 258 -6.02 -5.24 -7.33
C LEU A 258 -6.36 -5.46 -8.82
N GLY A 259 -6.48 -6.73 -9.24
CA GLY A 259 -6.77 -7.06 -10.64
C GLY A 259 -8.08 -6.46 -11.13
N GLY A 260 -8.07 -5.89 -12.32
CA GLY A 260 -9.27 -5.33 -12.95
C GLY A 260 -9.88 -4.09 -12.29
N ILE A 261 -9.24 -3.52 -11.27
CA ILE A 261 -9.75 -2.29 -10.63
C ILE A 261 -9.67 -1.11 -11.61
N PRO A 262 -10.74 -0.31 -11.74
CA PRO A 262 -10.73 0.89 -12.58
C PRO A 262 -9.70 1.93 -12.14
N ASP A 263 -9.25 2.73 -13.10
CA ASP A 263 -8.34 3.85 -12.87
C ASP A 263 -8.93 4.85 -11.85
N SER A 264 -8.33 4.92 -10.66
CA SER A 264 -8.88 5.65 -9.52
C SER A 264 -7.80 5.95 -8.48
N ASP A 265 -8.03 6.96 -7.62
CA ASP A 265 -7.12 7.24 -6.51
C ASP A 265 -7.04 6.07 -5.52
N PHE A 266 -8.15 5.32 -5.35
CA PHE A 266 -8.18 4.07 -4.59
C PHE A 266 -7.09 3.08 -5.03
N LEU A 267 -6.99 2.82 -6.34
CA LEU A 267 -5.97 1.93 -6.91
C LEU A 267 -4.55 2.43 -6.61
N TYR A 268 -4.28 3.71 -6.84
CA TYR A 268 -2.92 4.24 -6.71
C TYR A 268 -2.46 4.38 -5.25
N VAL A 269 -3.37 4.62 -4.30
CA VAL A 269 -3.03 4.61 -2.88
C VAL A 269 -2.58 3.21 -2.45
N LEU A 270 -3.29 2.16 -2.88
CA LEU A 270 -2.93 0.77 -2.59
C LEU A 270 -1.59 0.38 -3.24
N LEU A 271 -1.40 0.73 -4.52
CA LEU A 271 -0.16 0.46 -5.23
C LEU A 271 1.04 1.22 -4.66
N SER A 272 0.85 2.47 -4.22
CA SER A 272 1.94 3.29 -3.64
C SER A 272 2.44 2.75 -2.30
N ASN A 273 1.54 2.10 -1.55
CA ASN A 273 1.86 1.45 -0.27
C ASN A 273 2.42 0.03 -0.43
N ALA A 274 2.49 -0.50 -1.66
CA ALA A 274 3.06 -1.82 -1.92
C ALA A 274 4.60 -1.78 -1.95
N ASP A 275 5.23 -2.77 -1.32
CA ASP A 275 6.67 -2.99 -1.37
C ASP A 275 7.07 -3.65 -2.71
N ARG A 276 6.16 -4.46 -3.27
CA ARG A 276 6.28 -5.07 -4.59
C ARG A 276 4.95 -5.03 -5.34
N ILE A 277 5.03 -4.78 -6.65
CA ILE A 277 3.89 -4.81 -7.56
C ILE A 277 4.13 -5.92 -8.59
N VAL A 278 3.24 -6.91 -8.62
CA VAL A 278 3.21 -7.96 -9.63
C VAL A 278 2.18 -7.56 -10.67
N LEU A 279 2.64 -7.10 -11.83
CA LEU A 279 1.78 -6.83 -12.97
C LEU A 279 1.46 -8.17 -13.65
N VAL A 280 0.17 -8.53 -13.72
CA VAL A 280 -0.28 -9.77 -14.35
C VAL A 280 -0.74 -9.46 -15.77
N ALA A 281 -0.22 -10.17 -16.76
CA ALA A 281 -0.64 -10.02 -18.16
C ALA A 281 -0.77 -11.37 -18.84
N GLU A 282 -1.59 -11.44 -19.88
CA GLU A 282 -1.65 -12.59 -20.77
C GLU A 282 -0.78 -12.37 -22.01
N GLN A 283 -0.41 -13.46 -22.66
CA GLN A 283 0.28 -13.50 -23.94
C GLN A 283 -0.64 -13.09 -25.12
N SER A 284 -1.35 -11.97 -24.99
CA SER A 284 -2.26 -11.45 -26.01
C SER A 284 -2.08 -9.94 -26.20
N VAL A 285 -2.22 -9.48 -27.44
CA VAL A 285 -2.08 -8.04 -27.78
C VAL A 285 -3.01 -7.16 -26.96
N PRO A 286 -4.32 -7.48 -26.79
CA PRO A 286 -5.21 -6.65 -25.97
C PRO A 286 -4.82 -6.60 -24.49
N SER A 287 -4.33 -7.71 -23.91
CA SER A 287 -3.82 -7.71 -22.53
C SER A 287 -2.57 -6.85 -22.41
N CYS A 288 -1.62 -7.00 -23.34
CA CYS A 288 -0.40 -6.22 -23.36
C CYS A 288 -0.67 -4.71 -23.49
N GLN A 289 -1.54 -4.29 -24.41
CA GLN A 289 -1.85 -2.87 -24.62
C GLN A 289 -2.50 -2.22 -23.38
N GLN A 290 -3.46 -2.89 -22.75
CA GLN A 290 -4.15 -2.35 -21.57
C GLN A 290 -3.22 -2.27 -20.36
N ASN A 291 -2.42 -3.31 -20.11
CA ASN A 291 -1.45 -3.32 -19.03
C ASN A 291 -0.31 -2.31 -19.27
N MET A 292 0.07 -2.06 -20.53
CA MET A 292 1.01 -0.98 -20.86
C MET A 292 0.44 0.40 -20.53
N ALA A 293 -0.85 0.62 -20.80
CA ALA A 293 -1.52 1.87 -20.44
C ALA A 293 -1.58 2.05 -18.92
N LEU A 294 -1.86 0.97 -18.17
CA LEU A 294 -1.79 0.97 -16.70
C LEU A 294 -0.39 1.33 -16.22
N LEU A 295 0.65 0.70 -16.76
CA LEU A 295 2.05 0.99 -16.40
C LEU A 295 2.41 2.46 -16.66
N LYS A 296 2.02 3.02 -17.82
CA LYS A 296 2.21 4.45 -18.12
C LYS A 296 1.53 5.36 -17.09
N ARG A 297 0.32 4.99 -16.63
CA ARG A 297 -0.37 5.76 -15.58
C ARG A 297 0.32 5.63 -14.22
N MET A 298 0.85 4.46 -13.87
CA MET A 298 1.67 4.28 -12.66
C MET A 298 2.89 5.21 -12.72
N VAL A 299 3.56 5.32 -13.86
CA VAL A 299 4.67 6.27 -14.06
C VAL A 299 4.20 7.72 -13.91
N SER A 300 3.08 8.12 -14.52
CA SER A 300 2.56 9.49 -14.38
C SER A 300 2.13 9.83 -12.95
N ARG A 301 1.77 8.82 -12.15
CA ARG A 301 1.46 8.92 -10.72
C ARG A 301 2.70 8.83 -9.83
N LYS A 302 3.91 8.84 -10.41
CA LYS A 302 5.21 8.78 -9.73
C LYS A 302 5.45 7.50 -8.91
N LEU A 303 4.82 6.38 -9.27
CA LEU A 303 5.12 5.10 -8.62
C LEU A 303 6.55 4.65 -8.97
N LYS A 304 7.21 4.01 -8.02
CA LYS A 304 8.59 3.53 -8.20
C LYS A 304 8.59 2.24 -9.03
N MET A 305 9.14 2.32 -10.23
CA MET A 305 9.11 1.20 -11.20
C MET A 305 10.05 0.05 -10.84
N ASP A 306 11.05 0.28 -9.98
CA ASP A 306 11.96 -0.75 -9.45
C ASP A 306 11.25 -1.80 -8.57
N ARG A 307 10.03 -1.49 -8.10
CA ARG A 307 9.15 -2.40 -7.36
C ARG A 307 8.24 -3.25 -8.26
N VAL A 308 8.14 -2.91 -9.55
CA VAL A 308 7.22 -3.56 -10.50
C VAL A 308 7.92 -4.73 -11.19
N GLY A 309 7.26 -5.87 -11.28
CA GLY A 309 7.70 -7.00 -12.10
C GLY A 309 6.51 -7.69 -12.78
N LEU A 310 6.77 -8.34 -13.90
CA LEU A 310 5.75 -8.93 -14.76
C LEU A 310 5.60 -10.43 -14.48
N VAL A 311 4.36 -10.89 -14.36
CA VAL A 311 3.99 -12.31 -14.51
C VAL A 311 3.16 -12.45 -15.76
N VAL A 312 3.62 -13.31 -16.68
CA VAL A 312 2.83 -13.68 -17.85
C VAL A 312 1.99 -14.91 -17.51
N ASP A 313 0.70 -14.70 -17.25
CA ASP A 313 -0.24 -15.78 -16.97
C ASP A 313 -0.77 -16.42 -18.26
N ARG A 314 -1.22 -17.67 -18.15
CA ARG A 314 -1.69 -18.52 -19.25
C ARG A 314 -0.72 -18.57 -20.43
N TYR A 315 0.57 -18.66 -20.14
CA TYR A 315 1.64 -18.61 -21.13
C TYR A 315 1.74 -19.91 -21.94
N TYR A 316 1.81 -19.79 -23.27
CA TYR A 316 2.09 -20.89 -24.20
C TYR A 316 3.48 -20.72 -24.81
N PRO A 317 4.49 -21.53 -24.42
CA PRO A 317 5.88 -21.35 -24.86
C PRO A 317 6.09 -21.39 -26.39
N LYS A 318 5.21 -22.10 -27.11
CA LYS A 318 5.29 -22.27 -28.58
C LYS A 318 4.55 -21.17 -29.35
N LEU A 319 3.86 -20.28 -28.66
CA LEU A 319 3.12 -19.17 -29.27
C LEU A 319 3.97 -17.90 -29.16
N PRO A 320 4.12 -17.08 -30.22
CA PRO A 320 4.69 -15.74 -30.09
C PRO A 320 3.63 -14.74 -29.59
N PRO A 321 4.04 -13.65 -28.90
CA PRO A 321 5.40 -13.32 -28.49
C PRO A 321 5.87 -14.14 -27.28
N ASP A 322 7.17 -14.45 -27.17
CA ASP A 322 7.70 -15.06 -25.96
C ASP A 322 7.63 -14.11 -24.74
N ALA A 323 7.68 -14.67 -23.52
CA ALA A 323 7.48 -13.89 -22.31
C ALA A 323 8.56 -12.83 -22.08
N GLU A 324 9.79 -13.07 -22.52
CA GLU A 324 10.89 -12.11 -22.43
C GLU A 324 10.68 -10.93 -23.38
N ALA A 325 10.13 -11.16 -24.57
CA ALA A 325 9.73 -10.12 -25.50
C ALA A 325 8.59 -9.27 -24.94
N VAL A 326 7.62 -9.90 -24.27
CA VAL A 326 6.57 -9.16 -23.54
C VAL A 326 7.21 -8.30 -22.45
N ALA A 327 8.03 -8.86 -21.57
CA ALA A 327 8.69 -8.12 -20.49
C ALA A 327 9.54 -6.95 -21.00
N ARG A 328 10.35 -7.16 -22.06
CA ARG A 328 11.09 -6.09 -22.74
C ARG A 328 10.18 -4.99 -23.26
N GLY A 329 9.03 -5.34 -23.83
CA GLY A 329 8.03 -4.38 -24.28
C GLY A 329 7.51 -3.49 -23.14
N PHE A 330 7.31 -4.08 -21.96
CA PHE A 330 6.89 -3.36 -20.76
C PHE A 330 8.01 -2.56 -20.08
N GLY A 331 9.28 -2.95 -20.29
CA GLY A 331 10.41 -2.33 -19.62
C GLY A 331 10.50 -2.66 -18.13
N VAL A 332 9.96 -3.80 -17.71
CA VAL A 332 9.99 -4.31 -16.32
C VAL A 332 10.53 -5.74 -16.30
N PRO A 333 11.14 -6.21 -15.19
CA PRO A 333 11.67 -7.57 -15.10
C PRO A 333 10.56 -8.63 -15.21
N LEU A 334 10.84 -9.72 -15.94
CA LEU A 334 10.00 -10.92 -15.93
C LEU A 334 10.24 -11.69 -14.62
N LEU A 335 9.19 -11.86 -13.82
CA LEU A 335 9.24 -12.63 -12.58
C LEU A 335 8.97 -14.11 -12.82
N ALA A 336 7.89 -14.41 -13.54
CA ALA A 336 7.49 -15.78 -13.84
C ALA A 336 6.58 -15.86 -15.07
N THR A 337 6.46 -17.07 -15.60
CA THR A 337 5.40 -17.44 -16.54
C THR A 337 4.56 -18.54 -15.90
N LEU A 338 3.24 -18.47 -16.01
CA LEU A 338 2.33 -19.44 -15.42
C LEU A 338 1.58 -20.18 -16.53
N PRO A 339 1.41 -21.51 -16.41
CA PRO A 339 0.70 -22.28 -17.42
C PRO A 339 -0.80 -21.99 -17.41
N PRO A 340 -1.51 -22.25 -18.53
CA PRO A 340 -2.94 -22.05 -18.64
C PRO A 340 -3.76 -22.89 -17.65
N SER A 341 -3.40 -24.17 -17.50
CA SER A 341 -4.02 -25.13 -16.56
C SER A 341 -5.57 -25.08 -16.53
N GLY A 342 -6.19 -24.96 -17.72
CA GLY A 342 -7.61 -24.57 -17.84
C GLY A 342 -8.60 -25.45 -17.09
N LEU A 343 -8.49 -26.78 -17.22
CA LEU A 343 -9.38 -27.72 -16.52
C LEU A 343 -9.22 -27.64 -15.00
N VAL A 344 -7.97 -27.56 -14.52
CA VAL A 344 -7.68 -27.50 -13.08
C VAL A 344 -8.15 -26.18 -12.49
N ARG A 345 -7.96 -25.04 -13.18
CA ARG A 345 -8.52 -23.74 -12.76
C ARG A 345 -10.04 -23.79 -12.64
N LEU A 346 -10.71 -24.39 -13.62
CA LEU A 346 -12.17 -24.56 -13.58
C LEU A 346 -12.58 -25.45 -12.40
N SER A 347 -11.81 -26.50 -12.09
CA SER A 347 -12.04 -27.31 -10.89
C SER A 347 -11.89 -26.51 -9.59
N VAL A 348 -10.90 -25.62 -9.48
CA VAL A 348 -10.77 -24.71 -8.31
C VAL A 348 -12.03 -23.86 -8.16
N MET A 349 -12.43 -23.17 -9.23
CA MET A 349 -13.60 -22.27 -9.23
C MET A 349 -14.91 -22.97 -8.83
N ASN A 350 -15.01 -24.27 -9.08
CA ASN A 350 -16.24 -25.03 -8.86
C ASN A 350 -16.24 -25.88 -7.59
N SER A 351 -15.13 -25.96 -6.84
CA SER A 351 -14.98 -26.92 -5.74
C SER A 351 -14.81 -26.30 -4.36
N GLY A 352 -14.52 -25.01 -4.28
CA GLY A 352 -14.19 -24.35 -3.01
C GLY A 352 -12.90 -24.90 -2.39
N ARG A 353 -11.98 -25.42 -3.21
CA ARG A 353 -10.71 -26.00 -2.80
C ARG A 353 -9.58 -25.42 -3.65
N SER A 354 -8.46 -25.11 -3.01
CA SER A 354 -7.31 -24.54 -3.69
C SER A 354 -6.66 -25.53 -4.68
N MET A 355 -5.94 -25.01 -5.68
CA MET A 355 -5.17 -25.83 -6.61
C MET A 355 -4.09 -26.66 -5.88
N PHE A 356 -3.59 -26.17 -4.76
CA PHE A 356 -2.64 -26.89 -3.91
C PHE A 356 -3.25 -28.15 -3.29
N GLU A 357 -4.57 -28.19 -3.10
CA GLU A 357 -5.26 -29.38 -2.60
C GLU A 357 -5.70 -30.32 -3.72
N ILE A 358 -6.25 -29.79 -4.82
CA ILE A 358 -6.82 -30.62 -5.87
C ILE A 358 -5.78 -31.14 -6.87
N ALA A 359 -4.69 -30.38 -7.09
CA ALA A 359 -3.64 -30.70 -8.05
C ALA A 359 -2.27 -30.15 -7.59
N PRO A 360 -1.72 -30.59 -6.45
CA PRO A 360 -0.49 -30.05 -5.85
C PRO A 360 0.75 -30.08 -6.75
N ARG A 361 0.77 -31.01 -7.72
CA ARG A 361 1.88 -31.26 -8.67
C ARG A 361 1.69 -30.56 -10.02
N GLU A 362 0.58 -29.83 -10.22
CA GLU A 362 0.37 -29.04 -11.43
C GLU A 362 1.50 -28.03 -11.58
N ASP A 363 1.98 -27.81 -12.82
CA ASP A 363 3.10 -26.89 -13.09
C ASP A 363 2.78 -25.46 -12.59
N TYR A 364 1.51 -25.06 -12.60
CA TYR A 364 1.05 -23.82 -11.98
C TYR A 364 1.46 -23.73 -10.50
N CYS A 365 1.18 -24.77 -9.71
CA CYS A 365 1.47 -24.80 -8.28
C CYS A 365 2.97 -24.71 -8.00
N VAL A 366 3.77 -25.44 -8.77
CA VAL A 366 5.24 -25.42 -8.66
C VAL A 366 5.78 -24.02 -8.92
N ARG A 367 5.28 -23.35 -9.95
CA ARG A 367 5.74 -22.01 -10.32
C ARG A 367 5.28 -20.92 -9.36
N VAL A 368 4.07 -21.00 -8.81
CA VAL A 368 3.60 -20.06 -7.80
C VAL A 368 4.43 -20.17 -6.51
N ARG A 369 4.76 -21.39 -6.06
CA ARG A 369 5.66 -21.58 -4.90
C ARG A 369 7.04 -20.98 -5.15
N ARG A 370 7.61 -21.22 -6.33
CA ARG A 370 8.90 -20.63 -6.73
C ARG A 370 8.84 -19.09 -6.78
N LEU A 371 7.74 -18.53 -7.28
CA LEU A 371 7.52 -17.08 -7.29
C LEU A 371 7.48 -16.52 -5.86
N ALA A 372 6.79 -17.18 -4.94
CA ALA A 372 6.77 -16.79 -3.53
C ALA A 372 8.18 -16.75 -2.94
N GLU A 373 9.00 -17.79 -3.17
CA GLU A 373 10.40 -17.84 -2.72
C GLU A 373 11.24 -16.68 -3.27
N GLN A 374 11.11 -16.37 -4.56
CA GLN A 374 11.82 -15.26 -5.21
C GLN A 374 11.44 -13.91 -4.61
N LEU A 375 10.14 -13.70 -4.35
CA LEU A 375 9.64 -12.47 -3.74
C LEU A 375 10.13 -12.29 -2.28
N VAL A 376 10.39 -13.39 -1.56
CA VAL A 376 11.06 -13.31 -0.25
C VAL A 376 12.54 -12.99 -0.35
N ALA A 377 13.27 -13.70 -1.21
CA ALA A 377 14.71 -13.52 -1.34
C ALA A 377 15.09 -12.11 -1.82
N THR A 378 14.32 -11.55 -2.74
CA THR A 378 14.57 -10.20 -3.27
C THR A 378 14.41 -9.12 -2.19
N ALA A 379 13.46 -9.31 -1.27
CA ALA A 379 13.24 -8.36 -0.18
C ALA A 379 14.34 -8.44 0.88
N ALA A 380 14.82 -9.64 1.24
CA ALA A 380 15.96 -9.79 2.15
C ALA A 380 17.23 -9.12 1.61
N LEU A 381 17.45 -9.19 0.28
CA LEU A 381 18.56 -8.49 -0.38
C LEU A 381 18.40 -6.96 -0.31
N GLN A 382 17.18 -6.44 -0.48
CA GLN A 382 16.93 -5.00 -0.34
C GLN A 382 17.16 -4.51 1.09
N GLU A 383 16.76 -5.28 2.10
CA GLU A 383 16.99 -4.96 3.52
C GLU A 383 18.49 -4.99 3.89
N SER A 384 19.25 -5.97 3.39
CA SER A 384 20.70 -6.05 3.64
C SER A 384 21.49 -4.90 3.01
N VAL A 385 21.08 -4.42 1.84
CA VAL A 385 21.71 -3.28 1.16
C VAL A 385 21.36 -1.95 1.84
N THR A 386 20.23 -1.87 2.56
CA THR A 386 19.85 -0.68 3.32
C THR A 386 20.58 -0.54 4.66
N ASP A 387 21.10 -1.64 5.23
CA ASP A 387 21.81 -1.64 6.51
C ASP A 387 23.32 -1.40 6.34
N ASP A 388 23.92 -1.90 5.25
CA ASP A 388 25.32 -1.64 4.91
C ASP A 388 25.49 -0.30 4.15
N GLY A 389 25.37 0.79 4.90
CA GLY A 389 25.75 2.12 4.46
C GLY A 389 27.28 2.28 4.29
N SER A 390 27.91 1.59 3.34
CA SER A 390 29.13 2.04 2.65
C SER A 390 29.63 1.02 1.60
N THR A 391 30.25 1.55 0.54
CA THR A 391 30.97 0.86 -0.56
C THR A 391 30.16 0.20 -1.68
N SER A 392 29.68 1.07 -2.58
CA SER A 392 29.27 0.75 -3.95
C SER A 392 30.43 0.13 -4.73
N GLY A 393 30.43 -1.20 -4.92
CA GLY A 393 31.39 -1.88 -5.79
C GLY A 393 31.12 -3.37 -6.04
N GLY A 394 30.49 -4.09 -5.09
CA GLY A 394 30.30 -5.54 -5.20
C GLY A 394 28.99 -6.02 -5.83
N VAL A 395 27.92 -5.22 -5.77
CA VAL A 395 26.54 -5.70 -5.99
C VAL A 395 26.22 -6.03 -7.46
N LEU A 396 26.87 -5.35 -8.41
CA LEU A 396 26.68 -5.61 -9.85
C LEU A 396 27.17 -7.00 -10.30
N MET A 397 28.07 -7.64 -9.55
CA MET A 397 28.54 -9.01 -9.85
C MET A 397 27.55 -10.08 -9.38
N SER A 398 26.83 -9.86 -8.28
CA SER A 398 25.94 -10.86 -7.69
C SER A 398 24.64 -11.04 -8.47
N LEU A 399 24.12 -9.97 -9.09
CA LEU A 399 22.94 -10.05 -9.98
C LEU A 399 23.23 -10.83 -11.27
N ARG A 400 24.44 -10.73 -11.83
CA ARG A 400 24.82 -11.49 -13.03
C ARG A 400 24.89 -13.01 -12.78
N ARG A 401 25.24 -13.44 -11.57
CA ARG A 401 25.31 -14.87 -11.22
C ARG A 401 23.93 -15.51 -10.96
N LEU A 402 22.95 -14.74 -10.50
CA LEU A 402 21.59 -15.26 -10.22
C LEU A 402 20.71 -15.37 -11.47
N PHE A 403 20.94 -14.52 -12.49
CA PHE A 403 20.14 -14.48 -13.72
C PHE A 403 20.76 -15.24 -14.91
N GLY A 404 21.87 -15.96 -14.72
CA GLY A 404 22.44 -16.84 -15.76
C GLY A 404 22.80 -16.13 -17.07
N LEU A 405 23.00 -14.80 -17.06
CA LEU A 405 23.42 -14.05 -18.23
C LEU A 405 24.93 -14.27 -18.43
N ALA A 406 25.27 -15.23 -19.27
CA ALA A 406 26.63 -15.43 -19.75
C ALA A 406 27.11 -14.14 -20.44
N GLY A 407 28.22 -13.59 -19.97
CA GLY A 407 28.83 -12.40 -20.54
C GLY A 407 29.38 -12.67 -21.94
N GLY A 408 28.99 -11.82 -22.88
CA GLY A 408 29.77 -11.51 -24.08
C GLY A 408 30.68 -10.33 -23.82
#